data_AF-A0A7J7E2N9-F1
#
_entry.id   AF-A0A7J7E2N9-F1
#
_cell.length_a   1.000
_cell.length_b   1.000
_cell.length_c   1.000
_cell.angle_alpha   90.00
_cell.angle_beta   90.00
_cell.angle_gamma   90.00
#
_symmetry.space_group_name_H-M   'P 1'
#
loop_
_entity.id
_entity.type
_entity.pdbx_description
1 polymer ?
#
loop_
_entity_poly.entity_id
_entity_poly.type
_entity_poly.pdbx_seq_one_letter_code
_entity_poly.pdbx_strand_id
1 'polypeptide(L)'
;MASRNGDDFTIVTTLHSLPISPGMGGAGIALGPLSHFSDRHTLENYSTPPRSGASRQHQIHRHRWTSSNPKNEWWSVNGAAVTLVEKSSVACAASGKAGGFLALDWCDGGPLSSLARASFHLHRSLAQELNGPESYGYRSLTTLSLTVNESKISSGDNAIPSWVDGPVRSPRTIGSTETTAQVHPRLFTRTLLTKATESYGVDVVIGKLERVEVEGGRVGSVVLEGGRVIETDAVVLALGPWSSKLELLRSLFRVYGLKAHSIVIEPKEPDAITPHALFLSYYPARGYRTKPLDPEVYSRPNAFLKF
;
A
#
# COMPACT_ATOMS: atom_id res chain seq x y z
N MET A 1 10.00 -29.60 27.20
CA MET A 1 9.47 -28.82 26.07
C MET A 1 8.80 -27.58 26.64
N ALA A 2 9.08 -26.39 26.10
CA ALA A 2 8.36 -25.18 26.49
C ALA A 2 7.01 -25.13 25.73
N SER A 3 5.98 -24.58 26.36
CA SER A 3 4.68 -24.36 25.70
C SER A 3 4.79 -23.12 24.80
N ARG A 4 4.54 -23.26 23.50
CA ARG A 4 4.37 -22.10 22.59
C ARG A 4 3.02 -21.45 22.94
N ASN A 5 3.07 -20.35 23.68
CA ASN A 5 1.90 -19.54 24.05
C ASN A 5 1.86 -18.27 23.19
N GLY A 6 1.58 -18.47 21.90
CA GLY A 6 1.47 -17.45 20.87
C GLY A 6 1.26 -18.14 19.52
N ASP A 7 0.50 -17.52 18.62
CA ASP A 7 0.48 -17.89 17.21
C ASP A 7 1.64 -17.14 16.53
N ASP A 8 2.65 -17.83 15.98
CA ASP A 8 3.85 -17.20 15.42
C ASP A 8 3.69 -16.94 13.90
N PHE A 9 3.70 -15.68 13.46
CA PHE A 9 3.42 -15.28 12.06
C PHE A 9 4.67 -14.81 11.31
N THR A 10 4.84 -15.24 10.06
CA THR A 10 5.89 -14.73 9.16
C THR A 10 5.30 -13.94 8.00
N ILE A 11 5.67 -12.66 7.89
CA ILE A 11 5.34 -11.81 6.75
C ILE A 11 6.49 -11.89 5.76
N VAL A 12 6.27 -12.54 4.61
CA VAL A 12 7.26 -12.54 3.52
C VAL A 12 6.94 -11.38 2.57
N THR A 13 7.78 -10.35 2.58
CA THR A 13 7.84 -9.37 1.49
C THR A 13 8.85 -9.81 0.45
N THR A 14 8.60 -9.47 -0.82
CA THR A 14 9.72 -9.37 -1.77
C THR A 14 9.58 -8.08 -2.55
N LEU A 15 10.61 -7.23 -2.45
CA LEU A 15 10.59 -5.88 -2.98
C LEU A 15 11.89 -5.58 -3.74
N HIS A 16 12.19 -6.33 -4.82
CA HIS A 16 13.30 -6.01 -5.74
C HIS A 16 12.84 -5.24 -7.01
N SER A 17 13.41 -5.47 -8.20
CA SER A 17 12.89 -4.95 -9.47
C SER A 17 13.11 -5.94 -10.60
N LEU A 18 12.08 -6.18 -11.43
CA LEU A 18 12.16 -7.10 -12.56
C LEU A 18 13.08 -6.57 -13.67
N PRO A 19 13.79 -7.44 -14.40
CA PRO A 19 14.54 -7.07 -15.60
C PRO A 19 13.62 -6.63 -16.76
N ILE A 20 14.23 -6.15 -17.85
CA ILE A 20 13.60 -5.17 -18.74
C ILE A 20 12.92 -5.81 -19.97
N SER A 21 11.59 -5.76 -20.02
CA SER A 21 10.79 -5.76 -21.27
C SER A 21 9.74 -4.63 -21.24
N PRO A 22 9.36 -3.99 -22.36
CA PRO A 22 8.44 -2.84 -22.37
C PRO A 22 6.97 -3.24 -22.61
N GLY A 23 6.02 -2.55 -21.98
CA GLY A 23 4.59 -2.74 -22.29
C GLY A 23 3.60 -2.13 -21.28
N MET A 24 2.98 -1.02 -21.68
CA MET A 24 1.78 -0.36 -21.12
C MET A 24 1.79 0.05 -19.62
N GLY A 25 0.99 1.07 -19.31
CA GLY A 25 0.87 1.67 -17.98
C GLY A 25 -0.50 1.43 -17.33
N GLY A 26 -0.59 1.75 -16.05
CA GLY A 26 -1.80 1.71 -15.24
C GLY A 26 -1.49 2.23 -13.83
N ALA A 27 -2.42 2.96 -13.23
CA ALA A 27 -2.23 3.56 -11.90
C ALA A 27 -2.08 2.49 -10.82
N GLY A 28 -1.09 2.65 -9.93
CA GLY A 28 -0.76 1.67 -8.90
C GLY A 28 -1.44 1.97 -7.56
N ILE A 29 -2.42 1.14 -7.17
CA ILE A 29 -3.05 1.20 -5.84
C ILE A 29 -1.99 0.87 -4.77
N ALA A 30 -1.83 1.77 -3.79
CA ALA A 30 -1.02 1.51 -2.61
C ALA A 30 -1.84 0.70 -1.58
N LEU A 31 -1.43 -0.53 -1.30
CA LEU A 31 -2.02 -1.36 -0.26
C LEU A 31 -1.61 -0.81 1.12
N GLY A 32 -2.61 -0.50 1.96
CA GLY A 32 -2.40 -0.24 3.39
C GLY A 32 -2.18 -1.54 4.19
N PRO A 33 -1.74 -1.45 5.46
CA PRO A 33 -1.60 -2.62 6.32
C PRO A 33 -2.95 -3.26 6.64
N LEU A 34 -2.94 -4.57 6.91
CA LEU A 34 -4.13 -5.39 7.10
C LEU A 34 -4.60 -5.37 8.56
N SER A 35 -5.67 -4.62 8.87
CA SER A 35 -6.26 -4.58 10.23
C SER A 35 -7.50 -5.46 10.43
N HIS A 36 -8.02 -6.11 9.38
CA HIS A 36 -9.21 -6.96 9.46
C HIS A 36 -9.04 -8.26 8.65
N PHE A 37 -8.75 -9.36 9.36
CA PHE A 37 -8.89 -10.73 8.84
C PHE A 37 -9.25 -11.69 10.00
N SER A 38 -10.49 -11.63 10.47
CA SER A 38 -11.04 -12.61 11.42
C SER A 38 -12.57 -12.76 11.35
N ASP A 39 -13.10 -12.93 10.14
CA ASP A 39 -14.46 -13.43 9.94
C ASP A 39 -14.40 -14.89 9.47
N ARG A 40 -14.56 -15.82 10.42
CA ARG A 40 -14.80 -17.23 10.09
C ARG A 40 -16.26 -17.41 9.68
N HIS A 41 -16.56 -17.23 8.40
CA HIS A 41 -17.81 -17.73 7.83
C HIS A 41 -17.85 -19.26 7.89
N THR A 42 -18.53 -19.80 8.89
CA THR A 42 -18.93 -21.21 8.92
C THR A 42 -19.98 -21.47 7.85
N LEU A 43 -19.68 -22.38 6.93
CA LEU A 43 -20.64 -22.90 5.96
C LEU A 43 -21.64 -23.83 6.68
N GLU A 44 -22.84 -23.32 6.98
CA GLU A 44 -23.94 -24.16 7.45
C GLU A 44 -24.59 -24.90 6.27
N ASN A 45 -24.43 -26.22 6.25
CA ASN A 45 -25.14 -27.08 5.29
C ASN A 45 -26.60 -27.24 5.71
N TYR A 46 -27.52 -27.01 4.76
CA TYR A 46 -28.95 -27.30 4.96
C TYR A 46 -29.19 -28.79 5.20
N SER A 47 -29.83 -29.12 6.33
CA SER A 47 -30.46 -30.43 6.58
C SER A 47 -31.56 -30.30 7.63
N THR A 48 -32.62 -31.09 7.50
CA THR A 48 -33.87 -30.94 8.27
C THR A 48 -33.83 -31.60 9.67
N PRO A 49 -34.64 -31.10 10.64
CA PRO A 49 -34.53 -31.50 12.04
C PRO A 49 -35.42 -32.68 12.46
N PRO A 50 -35.04 -33.38 13.55
CA PRO A 50 -35.98 -33.96 14.51
C PRO A 50 -35.86 -33.34 15.92
N ARG A 51 -36.72 -33.76 16.85
CA ARG A 51 -36.98 -33.09 18.15
C ARG A 51 -36.21 -33.67 19.35
N SER A 52 -36.08 -32.81 20.37
CA SER A 52 -36.10 -33.09 21.83
C SER A 52 -34.97 -33.91 22.48
N GLY A 53 -34.50 -33.45 23.65
CA GLY A 53 -33.86 -34.32 24.65
C GLY A 53 -32.75 -33.69 25.49
N ALA A 54 -33.00 -33.56 26.80
CA ALA A 54 -32.04 -33.46 27.91
C ALA A 54 -30.96 -32.34 27.95
N SER A 55 -30.81 -31.78 29.15
CA SER A 55 -29.85 -30.72 29.50
C SER A 55 -28.44 -31.23 29.82
N ARG A 56 -27.41 -30.47 29.40
CA ARG A 56 -26.16 -30.29 30.19
C ARG A 56 -25.74 -28.82 30.15
N GLN A 57 -25.58 -28.20 31.32
CA GLN A 57 -24.99 -26.87 31.43
C GLN A 57 -23.48 -26.95 31.15
N HIS A 58 -22.97 -26.05 30.33
CA HIS A 58 -21.56 -25.66 30.34
C HIS A 58 -21.48 -24.18 30.70
N GLN A 59 -20.72 -23.84 31.75
CA GLN A 59 -20.49 -22.45 32.15
C GLN A 59 -19.58 -21.74 31.14
N ILE A 60 -20.17 -21.09 30.14
CA ILE A 60 -19.45 -20.15 29.28
C ILE A 60 -18.96 -18.99 30.16
N HIS A 61 -17.66 -18.95 30.42
CA HIS A 61 -16.99 -17.86 31.14
C HIS A 61 -17.00 -16.60 30.27
N ARG A 62 -18.08 -15.80 30.40
CA ARG A 62 -18.19 -14.48 29.79
C ARG A 62 -17.23 -13.50 30.48
N HIS A 63 -15.96 -13.50 30.07
CA HIS A 63 -15.03 -12.43 30.41
C HIS A 63 -15.53 -11.11 29.82
N ARG A 64 -16.11 -10.27 30.67
CA ARG A 64 -16.52 -8.91 30.35
C ARG A 64 -15.26 -8.07 30.15
N TRP A 65 -14.96 -7.71 28.91
CA TRP A 65 -13.85 -6.80 28.61
C TRP A 65 -14.23 -5.37 29.07
N THR A 66 -13.46 -4.82 30.00
CA THR A 66 -13.61 -3.42 30.44
C THR A 66 -12.72 -2.52 29.59
N SER A 67 -13.34 -1.56 28.88
CA SER A 67 -12.63 -0.65 27.98
C SER A 67 -11.74 0.34 28.74
N SER A 68 -10.42 0.15 28.72
CA SER A 68 -9.48 1.06 29.38
C SER A 68 -8.11 1.25 28.69
N ASN A 69 -8.02 1.06 27.36
CA ASN A 69 -6.99 1.74 26.55
C ASN A 69 -7.35 1.73 25.05
N PRO A 70 -7.64 2.88 24.41
CA PRO A 70 -7.84 2.96 22.96
C PRO A 70 -6.49 3.27 22.27
N LYS A 71 -5.61 2.27 22.19
CA LYS A 71 -4.42 2.32 21.31
C LYS A 71 -4.69 1.51 20.06
N ASN A 72 -4.37 2.08 18.90
CA ASN A 72 -4.65 1.48 17.60
C ASN A 72 -3.49 0.57 17.20
N GLU A 73 -3.51 -0.69 17.64
CA GLU A 73 -2.40 -1.63 17.46
C GLU A 73 -2.45 -2.27 16.05
N TRP A 74 -1.86 -1.59 15.06
CA TRP A 74 -1.99 -1.93 13.63
C TRP A 74 -0.98 -2.98 13.09
N TRP A 75 -0.26 -3.65 14.00
CA TRP A 75 0.72 -4.72 13.69
C TRP A 75 0.42 -5.96 14.54
N SER A 76 0.84 -6.00 15.81
CA SER A 76 0.42 -7.08 16.71
C SER A 76 -0.91 -6.74 17.36
N VAL A 77 -2.00 -7.13 16.71
CA VAL A 77 -3.21 -7.44 17.45
C VAL A 77 -2.91 -8.74 18.23
N ASN A 78 -3.00 -8.70 19.57
CA ASN A 78 -2.82 -9.84 20.48
C ASN A 78 -1.38 -10.38 20.71
N GLY A 79 -0.32 -9.61 20.43
CA GLY A 79 1.04 -9.95 20.89
C GLY A 79 1.70 -11.17 20.24
N ALA A 80 1.29 -11.52 19.02
CA ALA A 80 1.98 -12.51 18.19
C ALA A 80 3.44 -12.12 17.89
N ALA A 81 4.34 -13.10 17.83
CA ALA A 81 5.68 -12.88 17.29
C ALA A 81 5.61 -12.73 15.78
N VAL A 82 6.32 -11.74 15.22
CA VAL A 82 6.29 -11.42 13.78
C VAL A 82 7.70 -11.34 13.22
N THR A 83 8.01 -12.22 12.27
CA THR A 83 9.21 -12.10 11.43
C THR A 83 8.85 -11.53 10.07
N LEU A 84 9.50 -10.44 9.66
CA LEU A 84 9.46 -9.94 8.29
C LEU A 84 10.67 -10.46 7.50
N VAL A 85 10.42 -11.22 6.44
CA VAL A 85 11.45 -11.66 5.49
C VAL A 85 11.42 -10.73 4.27
N GLU A 86 12.54 -10.11 3.91
CA GLU A 86 12.70 -9.32 2.68
C GLU A 86 13.90 -9.81 1.87
N LYS A 87 13.72 -10.01 0.56
CA LYS A 87 14.78 -10.50 -0.34
C LYS A 87 16.05 -9.65 -0.36
N SER A 88 15.94 -8.31 -0.35
CA SER A 88 17.09 -7.45 -0.63
C SER A 88 17.15 -6.19 0.22
N SER A 89 16.15 -5.31 0.12
CA SER A 89 16.13 -4.06 0.89
C SER A 89 14.75 -3.41 0.87
N VAL A 90 14.35 -2.94 2.05
CA VAL A 90 13.05 -2.33 2.32
C VAL A 90 12.83 -1.14 1.39
N ALA A 91 11.73 -1.20 0.63
CA ALA A 91 11.34 -0.17 -0.34
C ALA A 91 12.38 0.16 -1.44
N CYS A 92 13.06 -0.85 -1.99
CA CYS A 92 13.77 -0.70 -3.27
C CYS A 92 12.91 -1.02 -4.53
N ALA A 93 11.74 -1.62 -4.36
CA ALA A 93 10.69 -1.83 -5.37
C ALA A 93 9.69 -0.66 -5.52
N ALA A 94 8.53 -0.97 -6.13
CA ALA A 94 7.35 -0.10 -6.28
C ALA A 94 6.95 0.62 -4.98
N SER A 95 7.01 -0.02 -3.81
CA SER A 95 6.71 0.63 -2.52
C SER A 95 7.62 1.83 -2.21
N GLY A 96 8.86 1.85 -2.70
CA GLY A 96 9.72 3.04 -2.64
C GLY A 96 9.68 3.92 -3.89
N LYS A 97 9.17 3.39 -5.00
CA LYS A 97 9.18 3.98 -6.35
C LYS A 97 7.80 4.44 -6.85
N ALA A 98 6.76 4.44 -6.00
CA ALA A 98 5.44 4.96 -6.34
C ALA A 98 5.41 6.50 -6.48
N GLY A 99 4.30 7.04 -6.99
CA GLY A 99 3.98 8.48 -6.93
C GLY A 99 3.77 8.97 -5.50
N GLY A 100 3.12 8.14 -4.67
CA GLY A 100 2.84 8.42 -3.26
C GLY A 100 1.55 9.19 -3.00
N PHE A 101 0.71 9.30 -4.02
CA PHE A 101 -0.61 9.91 -3.97
C PHE A 101 -1.64 9.05 -3.21
N LEU A 102 -2.57 9.70 -2.54
CA LEU A 102 -3.65 9.11 -1.76
C LEU A 102 -4.95 9.86 -2.10
N ALA A 103 -6.01 9.14 -2.43
CA ALA A 103 -7.36 9.69 -2.63
C ALA A 103 -8.38 8.94 -1.77
N LEU A 104 -9.31 9.68 -1.18
CA LEU A 104 -10.34 9.18 -0.27
C LEU A 104 -11.47 8.47 -1.01
N ASP A 105 -11.88 9.03 -2.15
CA ASP A 105 -13.20 8.85 -2.78
C ASP A 105 -13.13 8.38 -4.23
N TRP A 106 -11.94 8.33 -4.85
CA TRP A 106 -11.74 7.88 -6.24
C TRP A 106 -12.10 6.40 -6.50
N CYS A 107 -12.44 5.62 -5.46
CA CYS A 107 -12.94 4.25 -5.56
C CYS A 107 -14.44 4.12 -5.20
N ASP A 108 -15.15 5.23 -4.98
CA ASP A 108 -16.56 5.23 -4.59
C ASP A 108 -17.49 4.69 -5.69
N GLY A 109 -18.59 4.08 -5.26
CA GLY A 109 -19.46 3.27 -6.12
C GLY A 109 -18.85 1.92 -6.55
N GLY A 110 -17.54 1.73 -6.41
CA GLY A 110 -16.84 0.47 -6.68
C GLY A 110 -16.66 -0.42 -5.44
N PRO A 111 -16.32 -1.71 -5.63
CA PRO A 111 -16.13 -2.68 -4.56
C PRO A 111 -14.92 -2.38 -3.64
N LEU A 112 -14.10 -1.38 -3.98
CA LEU A 112 -12.94 -0.95 -3.19
C LEU A 112 -13.19 0.33 -2.37
N SER A 113 -14.37 0.94 -2.45
CA SER A 113 -14.73 2.20 -1.75
C SER A 113 -14.40 2.17 -0.26
N SER A 114 -14.87 1.15 0.46
CA SER A 114 -14.64 0.99 1.91
C SER A 114 -13.16 0.84 2.26
N LEU A 115 -12.40 0.07 1.47
CA LEU A 115 -10.97 -0.15 1.64
C LEU A 115 -10.15 1.12 1.35
N ALA A 116 -10.49 1.85 0.29
CA ALA A 116 -9.85 3.11 -0.08
C ALA A 116 -10.06 4.16 1.03
N ARG A 117 -11.31 4.32 1.50
CA ARG A 117 -11.66 5.23 2.59
C ARG A 117 -10.96 4.88 3.89
N ALA A 118 -10.98 3.61 4.30
CA ALA A 118 -10.26 3.13 5.48
C ALA A 118 -8.75 3.37 5.38
N SER A 119 -8.15 3.07 4.22
CA SER A 119 -6.72 3.31 3.95
C SER A 119 -6.35 4.79 4.04
N PHE A 120 -7.15 5.69 3.43
CA PHE A 120 -6.91 7.14 3.48
C PHE A 120 -6.97 7.69 4.92
N HIS A 121 -8.00 7.30 5.68
CA HIS A 121 -8.12 7.69 7.09
C HIS A 121 -6.96 7.13 7.94
N LEU A 122 -6.54 5.89 7.70
CA LEU A 122 -5.39 5.29 8.40
C LEU A 122 -4.08 6.03 8.09
N HIS A 123 -3.82 6.42 6.84
CA HIS A 123 -2.64 7.25 6.52
C HIS A 123 -2.67 8.60 7.25
N ARG A 124 -3.85 9.22 7.42
CA ARG A 124 -4.01 10.46 8.19
C ARG A 124 -3.75 10.26 9.68
N SER A 125 -4.20 9.15 10.27
CA SER A 125 -3.92 8.79 11.67
C SER A 125 -2.43 8.46 11.90
N LEU A 126 -1.80 7.69 10.99
CA LEU A 126 -0.37 7.39 11.04
C LEU A 126 0.49 8.65 10.89
N ALA A 127 0.01 9.67 10.16
CA ALA A 127 0.70 10.95 10.07
C ALA A 127 0.68 11.74 11.38
N GLN A 128 -0.37 11.57 12.19
CA GLN A 128 -0.47 12.15 13.53
C GLN A 128 0.35 11.35 14.56
N GLU A 129 0.35 10.01 14.50
CA GLU A 129 1.12 9.15 15.41
C GLU A 129 2.64 9.26 15.17
N LEU A 130 3.08 9.29 13.91
CA LEU A 130 4.48 9.09 13.51
C LEU A 130 5.16 10.36 12.98
N ASN A 131 4.61 11.54 13.33
CA ASN A 131 5.10 12.85 12.90
C ASN A 131 5.31 12.93 11.38
N GLY A 132 4.28 12.53 10.63
CA GLY A 132 4.34 12.19 9.21
C GLY A 132 4.82 13.29 8.24
N PRO A 133 4.54 14.59 8.43
CA PRO A 133 5.03 15.64 7.54
C PRO A 133 6.55 15.68 7.49
N GLU A 134 7.22 15.60 8.63
CA GLU A 134 8.68 15.61 8.73
C GLU A 134 9.28 14.22 8.48
N SER A 135 8.68 13.17 9.06
CA SER A 135 9.21 11.79 8.98
C SER A 135 9.16 11.21 7.57
N TYR A 136 8.11 11.53 6.79
CA TYR A 136 7.90 10.96 5.46
C TYR A 136 7.10 11.86 4.50
N GLY A 137 7.05 13.17 4.71
CA GLY A 137 6.42 14.11 3.79
C GLY A 137 4.90 13.92 3.66
N TYR A 138 4.20 13.46 4.71
CA TYR A 138 2.74 13.42 4.69
C TYR A 138 2.17 14.83 4.57
N ARG A 139 1.31 15.04 3.58
CA ARG A 139 0.54 16.29 3.44
C ARG A 139 -0.75 16.08 2.68
N SER A 140 -1.81 16.76 3.13
CA SER A 140 -2.96 17.08 2.29
C SER A 140 -2.51 17.94 1.10
N LEU A 141 -3.16 17.80 -0.06
CA LEU A 141 -2.88 18.62 -1.25
C LEU A 141 -4.13 18.85 -2.10
N THR A 142 -4.06 19.82 -2.99
CA THR A 142 -5.08 20.05 -4.02
C THR A 142 -4.73 19.26 -5.27
N THR A 143 -5.69 18.54 -5.85
CA THR A 143 -5.46 17.74 -7.06
C THR A 143 -6.16 18.35 -8.25
N LEU A 144 -5.43 18.58 -9.35
CA LEU A 144 -5.94 19.19 -10.57
C LEU A 144 -5.88 18.22 -11.75
N SER A 145 -6.93 18.18 -12.57
CA SER A 145 -6.87 17.65 -13.93
C SER A 145 -6.59 18.79 -14.91
N LEU A 146 -5.60 18.62 -15.80
CA LEU A 146 -5.16 19.63 -16.76
C LEU A 146 -5.12 19.06 -18.18
N THR A 147 -5.49 19.83 -19.20
CA THR A 147 -5.15 19.51 -20.60
C THR A 147 -3.98 20.38 -21.05
N VAL A 148 -2.96 19.79 -21.67
CA VAL A 148 -1.81 20.52 -22.23
C VAL A 148 -1.67 20.18 -23.71
N ASN A 149 -1.54 21.20 -24.58
CA ASN A 149 -1.41 20.98 -26.01
C ASN A 149 -0.37 21.93 -26.62
N GLU A 150 0.80 21.39 -26.96
CA GLU A 150 1.96 22.18 -27.42
C GLU A 150 1.71 22.95 -28.73
N SER A 151 0.77 22.49 -29.56
CA SER A 151 0.40 23.16 -30.82
C SER A 151 -0.55 24.34 -30.65
N LYS A 152 -0.86 24.74 -29.42
CA LYS A 152 -1.83 25.81 -29.12
C LYS A 152 -1.25 26.80 -28.12
N ILE A 153 -1.66 28.07 -28.25
CA ILE A 153 -1.34 29.11 -27.27
C ILE A 153 -2.13 28.83 -25.98
N SER A 154 -1.55 29.21 -24.83
CA SER A 154 -2.22 29.18 -23.52
C SER A 154 -3.48 30.05 -23.51
N SER A 155 -4.50 29.57 -22.81
CA SER A 155 -5.49 30.46 -22.20
C SER A 155 -4.92 30.93 -20.86
N GLY A 156 -4.92 32.24 -20.59
CA GLY A 156 -4.46 32.82 -19.33
C GLY A 156 -5.42 32.52 -18.18
N ASP A 157 -5.39 31.28 -17.71
CA ASP A 157 -6.39 30.71 -16.80
C ASP A 157 -5.85 30.71 -15.37
N ASN A 158 -6.35 31.61 -14.52
CA ASN A 158 -5.80 31.89 -13.18
C ASN A 158 -6.00 30.76 -12.14
N ALA A 159 -6.48 29.60 -12.56
CA ALA A 159 -6.81 28.44 -11.71
C ALA A 159 -5.70 27.37 -11.65
N ILE A 160 -4.46 27.71 -12.01
CA ILE A 160 -3.27 26.83 -11.90
C ILE A 160 -2.24 27.40 -10.92
N PRO A 161 -1.39 26.56 -10.29
CA PRO A 161 -0.31 27.05 -9.43
C PRO A 161 0.71 27.90 -10.21
N SER A 162 1.26 28.92 -9.56
CA SER A 162 2.22 29.87 -10.16
C SER A 162 3.53 29.24 -10.68
N TRP A 163 3.84 28.02 -10.26
CA TRP A 163 4.98 27.23 -10.73
C TRP A 163 4.68 26.34 -11.94
N VAL A 164 3.44 26.36 -12.46
CA VAL A 164 3.03 25.61 -13.66
C VAL A 164 2.97 26.58 -14.84
N ASP A 165 3.77 26.31 -15.88
CA ASP A 165 3.84 27.11 -17.11
C ASP A 165 3.31 26.35 -18.35
N GLY A 166 3.34 27.02 -19.50
CA GLY A 166 3.00 26.43 -20.80
C GLY A 166 1.51 26.46 -21.19
N PRO A 167 1.12 25.74 -22.26
CA PRO A 167 -0.20 25.85 -22.91
C PRO A 167 -1.27 24.99 -22.22
N VAL A 168 -1.49 25.26 -20.93
CA VAL A 168 -2.53 24.63 -20.11
C VAL A 168 -3.92 25.11 -20.52
N ARG A 169 -4.91 24.21 -20.44
CA ARG A 169 -6.31 24.43 -20.78
C ARG A 169 -7.25 23.67 -19.85
N SER A 170 -8.40 24.29 -19.55
CA SER A 170 -9.51 23.71 -18.79
C SER A 170 -9.10 23.02 -17.48
N PRO A 171 -8.37 23.70 -16.57
CA PRO A 171 -8.04 23.16 -15.26
C PRO A 171 -9.31 22.80 -14.48
N ARG A 172 -9.30 21.67 -13.78
CA ARG A 172 -10.40 21.22 -12.91
C ARG A 172 -9.87 20.66 -11.61
N THR A 173 -10.38 21.12 -10.48
CA THR A 173 -10.11 20.46 -9.20
C THR A 173 -10.81 19.11 -9.15
N ILE A 174 -10.04 18.04 -8.93
CA ILE A 174 -10.48 16.64 -8.81
C ILE A 174 -10.13 16.03 -7.44
N GLY A 175 -9.62 16.84 -6.52
CA GLY A 175 -9.36 16.49 -5.12
C GLY A 175 -8.96 17.72 -4.31
N SER A 176 -9.30 17.75 -3.03
CA SER A 176 -9.03 18.86 -2.11
C SER A 176 -8.14 18.41 -0.95
N THR A 177 -7.80 19.32 -0.04
CA THR A 177 -7.04 19.01 1.19
C THR A 177 -7.75 18.03 2.13
N GLU A 178 -9.05 17.79 1.91
CA GLU A 178 -9.90 16.88 2.68
C GLU A 178 -9.97 15.49 2.05
N THR A 179 -9.87 15.39 0.72
CA THR A 179 -10.05 14.15 -0.05
C THR A 179 -8.78 13.62 -0.72
N THR A 180 -7.74 14.44 -0.89
CA THR A 180 -6.46 14.04 -1.49
C THR A 180 -5.24 14.44 -0.67
N ALA A 181 -4.26 13.53 -0.62
CA ALA A 181 -3.05 13.65 0.17
C ALA A 181 -1.87 12.94 -0.52
N GLN A 182 -0.69 13.04 0.09
CA GLN A 182 0.55 12.46 -0.42
C GLN A 182 1.47 12.03 0.73
N VAL A 183 2.29 11.00 0.47
CA VAL A 183 3.48 10.63 1.26
C VAL A 183 4.71 10.45 0.36
N HIS A 184 5.92 10.51 0.92
CA HIS A 184 7.14 10.03 0.27
C HIS A 184 7.28 8.50 0.48
N PRO A 185 7.00 7.63 -0.52
CA PRO A 185 6.70 6.21 -0.26
C PRO A 185 7.83 5.44 0.42
N ARG A 186 9.08 5.63 -0.02
CA ARG A 186 10.26 5.00 0.61
C ARG A 186 10.47 5.41 2.06
N LEU A 187 10.13 6.65 2.43
CA LEU A 187 10.29 7.11 3.81
C LEU A 187 9.17 6.49 4.64
N PHE A 188 7.93 6.60 4.19
CA PHE A 188 6.76 5.99 4.84
C PHE A 188 6.95 4.50 5.14
N THR A 189 7.33 3.68 4.15
CA THR A 189 7.59 2.24 4.36
C THR A 189 8.71 1.98 5.36
N ARG A 190 9.75 2.83 5.40
CA ARG A 190 10.82 2.70 6.39
C ARG A 190 10.38 3.14 7.79
N THR A 191 9.66 4.26 7.92
CA THR A 191 9.12 4.74 9.21
C THR A 191 8.15 3.73 9.83
N LEU A 192 7.26 3.11 9.04
CA LEU A 192 6.38 2.05 9.53
C LEU A 192 7.17 0.84 10.02
N LEU A 193 8.20 0.40 9.29
CA LEU A 193 9.01 -0.74 9.71
C LEU A 193 9.86 -0.41 10.94
N THR A 194 10.51 0.76 10.98
CA THR A 194 11.25 1.24 12.16
C THR A 194 10.36 1.31 13.40
N LYS A 195 9.13 1.83 13.26
CA LYS A 195 8.13 1.81 14.33
C LYS A 195 7.84 0.38 14.79
N ALA A 196 7.65 -0.55 13.85
CA ALA A 196 7.37 -1.96 14.12
C ALA A 196 8.56 -2.74 14.72
N THR A 197 9.80 -2.38 14.40
CA THR A 197 10.99 -2.96 15.06
C THR A 197 11.16 -2.39 16.47
N GLU A 198 11.05 -1.07 16.65
CA GLU A 198 11.41 -0.38 17.89
C GLU A 198 10.37 -0.47 19.00
N SER A 199 9.09 -0.26 18.67
CA SER A 199 7.99 -0.27 19.66
C SER A 199 7.28 -1.62 19.75
N TYR A 200 7.50 -2.52 18.79
CA TYR A 200 6.70 -3.73 18.58
C TYR A 200 7.51 -5.03 18.37
N GLY A 201 8.86 -4.97 18.33
CA GLY A 201 9.71 -6.17 18.35
C GLY A 201 9.67 -7.06 17.09
N VAL A 202 9.26 -6.51 15.93
CA VAL A 202 9.28 -7.26 14.66
C VAL A 202 10.71 -7.59 14.24
N ASP A 203 11.02 -8.86 14.06
CA ASP A 203 12.31 -9.31 13.54
C ASP A 203 12.41 -9.09 12.02
N VAL A 204 13.55 -8.61 11.52
CA VAL A 204 13.75 -8.35 10.08
C VAL A 204 14.88 -9.22 9.53
N VAL A 205 14.52 -10.19 8.68
CA VAL A 205 15.44 -11.12 8.03
C VAL A 205 15.63 -10.75 6.57
N ILE A 206 16.87 -10.45 6.18
CA ILE A 206 17.23 -10.34 4.77
C ILE A 206 17.48 -11.74 4.19
N GLY A 207 16.67 -12.15 3.23
CA GLY A 207 16.75 -13.46 2.57
C GLY A 207 15.64 -13.69 1.55
N LYS A 208 15.92 -14.45 0.48
CA LYS A 208 14.94 -14.80 -0.55
C LYS A 208 14.10 -16.00 -0.07
N LEU A 209 12.78 -15.87 0.02
CA LEU A 209 11.89 -17.04 0.13
C LEU A 209 12.11 -17.99 -1.06
N GLU A 210 12.34 -19.26 -0.76
CA GLU A 210 12.40 -20.34 -1.74
C GLU A 210 11.09 -21.10 -1.81
N ARG A 211 10.56 -21.53 -0.65
CA ARG A 211 9.26 -22.20 -0.52
C ARG A 211 8.64 -22.01 0.88
N VAL A 212 7.34 -22.27 0.98
CA VAL A 212 6.60 -22.38 2.25
C VAL A 212 6.29 -23.86 2.45
N GLU A 213 6.64 -24.43 3.60
CA GLU A 213 6.34 -25.83 3.92
C GLU A 213 4.93 -25.92 4.51
N VAL A 214 4.11 -26.80 3.94
CA VAL A 214 2.70 -26.99 4.31
C VAL A 214 2.42 -28.46 4.53
N GLU A 215 2.11 -28.84 5.78
CA GLU A 215 1.78 -30.21 6.18
C GLU A 215 0.35 -30.26 6.73
N GLY A 216 -0.44 -31.27 6.34
CA GLY A 216 -1.84 -31.40 6.78
C GLY A 216 -2.75 -30.22 6.42
N GLY A 217 -2.34 -29.35 5.48
CA GLY A 217 -3.05 -28.11 5.14
C GLY A 217 -2.75 -26.92 6.06
N ARG A 218 -1.77 -27.03 6.96
CA ARG A 218 -1.26 -25.94 7.81
C ARG A 218 0.17 -25.57 7.39
N VAL A 219 0.56 -24.31 7.58
CA VAL A 219 1.98 -23.93 7.47
C VAL A 219 2.74 -24.48 8.68
N GLY A 220 3.98 -24.94 8.46
CA GLY A 220 4.92 -25.25 9.53
C GLY A 220 6.16 -24.34 9.53
N SER A 221 6.66 -23.98 8.34
CA SER A 221 7.84 -23.12 8.21
C SER A 221 7.93 -22.43 6.85
N VAL A 222 8.81 -21.42 6.75
CA VAL A 222 9.33 -20.91 5.47
C VAL A 222 10.80 -21.31 5.31
N VAL A 223 11.19 -21.63 4.09
CA VAL A 223 12.57 -21.97 3.73
C VAL A 223 13.13 -20.91 2.80
N LEU A 224 14.27 -20.36 3.18
CA LEU A 224 14.98 -19.32 2.45
C LEU A 224 16.14 -19.91 1.64
N GLU A 225 16.49 -19.22 0.55
CA GLU A 225 17.64 -19.51 -0.30
C GLU A 225 18.92 -19.71 0.53
N GLY A 226 19.60 -20.84 0.34
CA GLY A 226 20.71 -21.28 1.20
C GLY A 226 20.29 -22.23 2.33
N GLY A 227 19.02 -22.61 2.42
CA GLY A 227 18.52 -23.65 3.33
C GLY A 227 18.18 -23.18 4.75
N ARG A 228 18.16 -21.87 5.02
CA ARG A 228 17.70 -21.33 6.31
C ARG A 228 16.19 -21.55 6.46
N VAL A 229 15.79 -22.30 7.48
CA VAL A 229 14.39 -22.51 7.87
C VAL A 229 13.99 -21.47 8.94
N ILE A 230 12.73 -21.02 8.90
CA ILE A 230 12.07 -20.23 9.94
C ILE A 230 10.72 -20.89 10.23
N GLU A 231 10.57 -21.47 11.42
CA GLU A 231 9.33 -22.09 11.91
C GLU A 231 8.24 -21.02 12.11
N THR A 232 7.00 -21.29 11.70
CA THR A 232 5.89 -20.33 11.80
C THR A 232 4.54 -21.02 11.56
N ASP A 233 3.52 -20.64 12.35
CA ASP A 233 2.17 -21.23 12.27
C ASP A 233 1.34 -20.67 11.10
N ALA A 234 1.69 -19.49 10.58
CA ALA A 234 0.99 -18.83 9.49
C ALA A 234 1.88 -17.84 8.71
N VAL A 235 1.64 -17.70 7.40
CA VAL A 235 2.46 -16.87 6.49
C VAL A 235 1.61 -15.87 5.71
N VAL A 236 2.05 -14.61 5.68
CA VAL A 236 1.47 -13.54 4.84
C VAL A 236 2.40 -13.26 3.65
N LEU A 237 1.88 -13.43 2.43
CA LEU A 237 2.65 -13.34 1.19
C LEU A 237 2.50 -11.96 0.51
N ALA A 238 3.27 -10.97 0.97
CA ALA A 238 3.31 -9.60 0.45
C ALA A 238 4.33 -9.45 -0.71
N LEU A 239 4.25 -10.32 -1.72
CA LEU A 239 5.27 -10.50 -2.75
C LEU A 239 5.14 -9.56 -3.97
N GLY A 240 4.20 -8.61 -3.98
CA GLY A 240 4.01 -7.65 -5.09
C GLY A 240 3.97 -8.30 -6.48
N PRO A 241 4.69 -7.79 -7.50
CA PRO A 241 4.75 -8.42 -8.82
C PRO A 241 5.57 -9.74 -8.88
N TRP A 242 6.14 -10.20 -7.76
CA TRP A 242 6.78 -11.53 -7.65
C TRP A 242 5.83 -12.61 -7.11
N SER A 243 4.59 -12.27 -6.72
CA SER A 243 3.56 -13.26 -6.36
C SER A 243 3.41 -14.35 -7.42
N SER A 244 3.42 -13.98 -8.70
CA SER A 244 3.37 -14.93 -9.83
C SER A 244 4.70 -15.63 -10.17
N LYS A 245 5.67 -15.63 -9.24
CA LYS A 245 6.81 -16.54 -9.24
C LYS A 245 6.70 -17.65 -8.21
N LEU A 246 5.94 -17.48 -7.14
CA LEU A 246 5.69 -18.54 -6.16
C LEU A 246 4.60 -19.47 -6.69
N GLU A 247 4.93 -20.75 -6.87
CA GLU A 247 4.05 -21.75 -7.51
C GLU A 247 2.65 -21.81 -6.87
N LEU A 248 2.59 -21.80 -5.54
CA LEU A 248 1.36 -21.74 -4.72
C LEU A 248 0.38 -20.64 -5.13
N LEU A 249 0.87 -19.50 -5.62
CA LEU A 249 0.03 -18.36 -6.04
C LEU A 249 -0.21 -18.32 -7.56
N ARG A 250 0.63 -18.98 -8.37
CA ARG A 250 0.53 -18.96 -9.84
C ARG A 250 -0.72 -19.67 -10.37
N SER A 251 -1.20 -20.68 -9.66
CA SER A 251 -2.45 -21.39 -9.95
C SER A 251 -3.69 -20.58 -9.56
N LEU A 252 -3.58 -19.73 -8.53
CA LEU A 252 -4.70 -18.98 -7.95
C LEU A 252 -4.90 -17.60 -8.61
N PHE A 253 -3.83 -16.84 -8.85
CA PHE A 253 -3.90 -15.42 -9.22
C PHE A 253 -2.96 -15.02 -10.36
N ARG A 254 -3.50 -14.34 -11.37
CA ARG A 254 -2.74 -13.79 -12.51
C ARG A 254 -2.16 -12.40 -12.22
N VAL A 255 -1.19 -12.34 -11.30
CA VAL A 255 -0.45 -11.10 -10.98
C VAL A 255 0.70 -10.88 -11.98
N TYR A 256 0.92 -9.66 -12.46
CA TYR A 256 2.06 -9.31 -13.30
C TYR A 256 2.54 -7.88 -13.03
N GLY A 257 3.83 -7.61 -13.29
CA GLY A 257 4.40 -6.28 -13.15
C GLY A 257 4.19 -5.42 -14.39
N LEU A 258 3.44 -4.33 -14.27
CA LEU A 258 3.45 -3.23 -15.23
C LEU A 258 4.65 -2.30 -14.99
N LYS A 259 5.05 -1.56 -16.04
CA LYS A 259 6.13 -0.57 -15.96
C LYS A 259 5.59 0.86 -16.05
N ALA A 260 5.60 1.54 -14.91
CA ALA A 260 5.72 3.00 -14.90
C ALA A 260 7.20 3.38 -15.12
N HIS A 261 7.42 4.49 -15.82
CA HIS A 261 8.67 5.24 -15.74
C HIS A 261 8.44 6.41 -14.78
N SER A 262 9.52 7.03 -14.28
CA SER A 262 9.41 8.30 -13.58
C SER A 262 10.73 9.04 -13.61
N ILE A 263 10.71 10.31 -13.98
CA ILE A 263 11.82 11.23 -13.75
C ILE A 263 11.61 11.99 -12.44
N VAL A 264 12.69 12.55 -11.90
CA VAL A 264 12.68 13.43 -10.74
C VAL A 264 13.37 14.72 -11.14
N ILE A 265 12.68 15.85 -11.02
CA ILE A 265 13.20 17.18 -11.35
C ILE A 265 13.34 18.00 -10.07
N GLU A 266 14.48 18.67 -9.92
CA GLU A 266 14.76 19.61 -8.85
C GLU A 266 14.42 21.04 -9.29
N PRO A 267 13.41 21.70 -8.67
CA PRO A 267 13.05 23.08 -8.95
C PRO A 267 14.13 24.03 -8.43
N LYS A 268 14.40 25.12 -9.16
CA LYS A 268 15.34 26.17 -8.73
C LYS A 268 14.89 26.90 -7.46
N GLU A 269 13.58 26.96 -7.23
CA GLU A 269 12.93 27.63 -6.12
C GLU A 269 11.97 26.62 -5.43
N PRO A 270 12.47 25.73 -4.55
CA PRO A 270 11.65 24.69 -3.92
C PRO A 270 10.46 25.24 -3.14
N ASP A 271 10.64 26.39 -2.47
CA ASP A 271 9.62 27.03 -1.64
C ASP A 271 8.43 27.59 -2.46
N ALA A 272 8.62 27.80 -3.77
CA ALA A 272 7.53 28.18 -4.68
C ALA A 272 6.59 27.00 -5.00
N ILE A 273 7.02 25.75 -4.76
CA ILE A 273 6.28 24.54 -5.17
C ILE A 273 5.22 24.15 -4.13
N THR A 274 4.06 24.79 -4.25
CA THR A 274 2.88 24.54 -3.41
C THR A 274 2.38 23.08 -3.48
N PRO A 275 1.72 22.55 -2.42
CA PRO A 275 1.19 21.18 -2.39
C PRO A 275 0.06 20.94 -3.41
N HIS A 276 0.45 20.54 -4.62
CA HIS A 276 -0.47 20.06 -5.65
C HIS A 276 -0.01 18.73 -6.28
N ALA A 277 -0.99 17.96 -6.74
CA ALA A 277 -0.81 16.85 -7.69
C ALA A 277 -1.56 17.19 -8.98
N LEU A 278 -0.94 16.96 -10.14
CA LEU A 278 -1.51 17.31 -11.45
C LEU A 278 -1.65 16.06 -12.31
N PHE A 279 -2.86 15.77 -12.78
CA PHE A 279 -3.16 14.68 -13.71
C PHE A 279 -3.40 15.28 -15.09
N LEU A 280 -2.42 15.12 -15.98
CA LEU A 280 -2.44 15.76 -17.30
C LEU A 280 -3.02 14.82 -18.35
N SER A 281 -3.70 15.37 -19.35
CA SER A 281 -3.74 14.79 -20.70
C SER A 281 -2.95 15.70 -21.64
N TYR A 282 -1.77 15.24 -22.04
CA TYR A 282 -0.75 15.99 -22.77
C TYR A 282 -0.68 15.57 -24.25
N TYR A 283 -0.69 16.57 -25.13
CA TYR A 283 -0.66 16.41 -26.58
C TYR A 283 0.60 17.11 -27.17
N PRO A 284 1.61 16.33 -27.60
CA PRO A 284 2.86 16.88 -28.15
C PRO A 284 2.69 17.44 -29.57
N ALA A 285 3.52 18.43 -29.93
CA ALA A 285 3.40 19.16 -31.20
C ALA A 285 3.96 18.42 -32.43
N ARG A 286 4.83 17.43 -32.24
CA ARG A 286 5.40 16.63 -33.33
C ARG A 286 5.58 15.16 -32.96
N GLY A 287 4.94 14.28 -33.74
CA GLY A 287 5.22 12.85 -33.77
C GLY A 287 4.42 11.99 -32.79
N TYR A 288 3.94 10.85 -33.28
CA TYR A 288 3.53 9.68 -32.50
C TYR A 288 2.56 9.89 -31.32
N ARG A 289 1.32 10.32 -31.61
CA ARG A 289 0.07 9.53 -31.40
C ARG A 289 -1.19 10.38 -31.65
N THR A 290 -2.30 9.72 -31.98
CA THR A 290 -3.66 10.30 -31.98
C THR A 290 -4.33 10.29 -30.59
N LYS A 291 -3.64 9.74 -29.59
CA LYS A 291 -4.04 9.70 -28.19
C LYS A 291 -3.08 10.57 -27.38
N PRO A 292 -3.53 11.24 -26.29
CA PRO A 292 -2.63 11.93 -25.38
C PRO A 292 -1.63 10.97 -24.72
N LEU A 293 -0.64 11.56 -24.05
CA LEU A 293 0.07 10.93 -22.95
C LEU A 293 -0.55 11.44 -21.65
N ASP A 294 -0.65 10.60 -20.62
CA ASP A 294 -1.27 10.98 -19.36
C ASP A 294 -0.26 10.95 -18.19
N PRO A 295 0.67 11.93 -18.09
CA PRO A 295 1.64 12.00 -17.01
C PRO A 295 1.03 12.57 -15.73
N GLU A 296 1.55 12.12 -14.58
CA GLU A 296 1.08 12.49 -13.25
C GLU A 296 2.18 13.29 -12.54
N VAL A 297 2.01 14.60 -12.38
CA VAL A 297 3.01 15.47 -11.73
C VAL A 297 2.76 15.55 -10.23
N TYR A 298 3.68 14.98 -9.47
CA TYR A 298 3.68 14.98 -8.01
C TYR A 298 4.79 15.89 -7.49
N SER A 299 4.43 17.10 -7.03
CA SER A 299 5.35 17.91 -6.22
C SER A 299 5.72 17.20 -4.92
N ARG A 300 6.84 17.55 -4.28
CA ARG A 300 7.26 17.03 -2.96
C ARG A 300 7.99 18.13 -2.18
N PRO A 301 7.91 18.17 -0.83
CA PRO A 301 8.54 19.23 -0.03
C PRO A 301 10.05 19.33 -0.29
N ASN A 302 10.73 18.19 -0.34
CA ASN A 302 12.18 18.10 -0.56
C ASN A 302 12.50 18.16 -2.06
N ALA A 303 12.06 19.22 -2.75
CA ALA A 303 12.51 19.61 -4.08
C ALA A 303 12.46 18.51 -5.17
N PHE A 304 11.49 17.57 -5.14
CA PHE A 304 11.44 16.46 -6.10
C PHE A 304 10.09 16.35 -6.80
N LEU A 305 9.94 17.07 -7.92
CA LEU A 305 8.84 16.91 -8.88
C LEU A 305 8.99 15.56 -9.57
N LYS A 306 8.02 14.67 -9.36
CA LYS A 306 7.97 13.36 -10.01
C LYS A 306 6.93 13.34 -11.12
N PHE A 307 7.31 12.80 -12.27
CA PHE A 307 6.47 12.49 -13.44
C PHE A 307 6.39 10.97 -13.64
#